data_AF-B6XE27-F1
#
_entry.id   AF-B6XE27-F1
#
_cell.length_a   1.000
_cell.length_b   1.000
_cell.length_c   1.000
_cell.angle_alpha   90.00
_cell.angle_beta   90.00
_cell.angle_gamma   90.00
#
_symmetry.space_group_name_H-M   'P 1'
#
loop_
_entity.id
_entity.type
_entity.pdbx_description
1 polymer ?
#
loop_
_entity_poly.entity_id
_entity_poly.type
_entity_poly.pdbx_seq_one_letter_code
_entity_poly.pdbx_strand_id
1 'polypeptide(L)'
;MYYIGLFLYLITFLACWLITGIKDMIQQCILLAPEISYTMIGIYIYPLAIFLCHKILKKKSQKNYIFLANQTKLSASVTVSLGLVGTFIGLTGMITAISASLAGEGDVAEKMNAMISSISMALDSMSFAFLTSILGVSISVLLLVSLNFFQFFYIKDQSKHSQPNFEELNDIHKTLFSLQAVNVGIAQKFVSVSEDNQLATEISNTLKELTKITTANLQTLVTMKDAQNDWYIKYDMHLLEEKKSRLLNNEKIEKEILEVKNSIQWIKSKALESKKKLISLLSVE
;
A
#
# COMPACT_ATOMS: atom_id res chain seq x y z
N MET A 1 -2.49 -8.78 10.35
CA MET A 1 -2.13 -7.38 10.09
C MET A 1 -3.27 -6.52 9.54
N TYR A 2 -4.21 -7.04 8.74
CA TYR A 2 -5.37 -6.26 8.27
C TYR A 2 -6.31 -5.72 9.36
N TYR A 3 -6.32 -6.34 10.55
CA TYR A 3 -7.03 -5.82 11.73
C TYR A 3 -6.51 -4.45 12.19
N ILE A 4 -5.26 -4.10 11.85
CA ILE A 4 -4.67 -2.79 12.19
C ILE A 4 -5.37 -1.67 11.42
N GLY A 5 -5.79 -1.92 10.17
CA GLY A 5 -6.59 -0.95 9.41
C GLY A 5 -7.98 -0.73 10.02
N LEU A 6 -8.64 -1.80 10.48
CA LEU A 6 -9.92 -1.69 11.21
C LEU A 6 -9.74 -1.00 12.57
N PHE A 7 -8.62 -1.27 13.24
CA PHE A 7 -8.26 -0.66 14.50
C PHE A 7 -7.99 0.84 14.38
N LEU A 8 -7.38 1.29 13.28
CA LEU A 8 -7.23 2.72 12.98
C LEU A 8 -8.58 3.42 12.88
N TYR A 9 -9.54 2.87 12.14
CA TYR A 9 -10.90 3.42 12.09
C TYR A 9 -11.58 3.42 13.47
N LEU A 10 -11.41 2.36 14.26
CA LEU A 10 -11.94 2.28 15.62
C LEU A 10 -11.32 3.34 16.54
N ILE A 11 -10.00 3.56 16.46
CA ILE A 11 -9.31 4.61 17.20
C ILE A 11 -9.81 5.99 16.76
N THR A 12 -9.93 6.25 15.46
CA THR A 12 -10.44 7.54 14.97
C THR A 12 -11.84 7.81 15.49
N PHE A 13 -12.71 6.80 15.48
CA PHE A 13 -14.06 6.89 16.04
C PHE A 13 -14.03 7.16 17.57
N LEU A 14 -13.20 6.43 18.30
CA LEU A 14 -13.00 6.64 19.75
C LEU A 14 -12.42 8.02 20.06
N ALA A 15 -11.48 8.50 19.26
CA ALA A 15 -10.85 9.81 19.41
C ALA A 15 -11.86 10.95 19.22
N CYS A 16 -12.84 10.79 18.32
CA CYS A 16 -13.94 11.74 18.16
C CYS A 16 -14.84 11.85 19.40
N TRP A 17 -14.85 10.83 20.27
CA TRP A 17 -15.66 10.83 21.49
C TRP A 17 -14.86 11.21 22.74
N LEU A 18 -13.63 10.71 22.86
CA LEU A 18 -12.78 10.86 24.05
C LEU A 18 -12.00 12.16 24.09
N ILE A 19 -11.64 12.72 22.92
CA ILE A 19 -10.81 13.92 22.84
C ILE A 19 -11.70 15.12 22.52
N THR A 20 -11.94 15.96 23.53
CA THR A 20 -12.81 17.14 23.43
C THR A 20 -12.38 18.06 22.29
N GLY A 21 -11.07 18.28 22.11
CA GLY A 21 -10.57 19.14 21.02
C GLY A 21 -10.90 18.63 19.61
N ILE A 22 -10.90 17.32 19.37
CA ILE A 22 -11.27 16.75 18.07
C ILE A 22 -12.77 16.86 17.86
N LYS A 23 -13.55 16.58 18.90
CA LYS A 23 -15.01 16.72 18.89
C LYS A 23 -15.43 18.16 18.57
N ASP A 24 -14.85 19.13 19.25
CA ASP A 24 -15.15 20.54 19.07
C ASP A 24 -14.74 21.02 17.68
N MET A 25 -13.59 20.56 17.17
CA MET A 25 -13.15 20.84 15.81
C MET A 25 -14.14 20.30 14.76
N ILE A 26 -14.57 19.04 14.87
CA ILE A 26 -15.54 18.44 13.94
C ILE A 26 -16.89 19.16 14.05
N GLN A 27 -17.34 19.48 15.27
CA GLN A 27 -18.59 20.17 15.49
C GLN A 27 -18.57 21.59 14.90
N GLN A 28 -17.44 22.30 15.00
CA GLN A 28 -17.24 23.58 14.34
C GLN A 28 -17.23 23.43 12.81
N CYS A 29 -16.58 22.40 12.25
CA CYS A 29 -16.65 22.13 10.80
C CYS A 29 -18.08 21.92 10.32
N ILE A 30 -18.88 21.15 11.06
CA ILE A 30 -20.27 20.86 10.70
C ILE A 30 -21.14 22.12 10.80
N LEU A 31 -20.89 22.96 11.80
CA LEU A 31 -21.66 24.19 12.01
C LEU A 31 -21.35 25.24 10.94
N LEU A 32 -20.08 25.37 10.54
CA LEU A 32 -19.63 26.33 9.52
C LEU A 32 -19.92 25.83 8.09
N ALA A 33 -19.67 24.55 7.80
CA ALA A 33 -19.70 23.98 6.45
C ALA A 33 -20.48 22.65 6.40
N PRO A 34 -21.81 22.65 6.65
CA PRO A 34 -22.58 21.42 6.81
C PRO A 34 -22.52 20.52 5.56
N GLU A 35 -22.76 21.07 4.37
CA GLU A 35 -22.82 20.29 3.13
C GLU A 35 -21.48 19.60 2.80
N ILE A 36 -20.38 20.35 2.90
CA ILE A 36 -19.04 19.85 2.62
C ILE A 36 -18.64 18.81 3.68
N SER A 37 -18.89 19.10 4.96
CA SER A 37 -18.50 18.23 6.07
C SER A 37 -19.25 16.90 6.05
N TYR A 38 -20.56 16.90 5.81
CA TYR A 38 -21.33 15.65 5.67
C TYR A 38 -20.86 14.82 4.48
N THR A 39 -20.53 15.47 3.36
CA THR A 39 -20.00 14.80 2.17
C THR A 39 -18.65 14.13 2.47
N MET A 40 -17.75 14.82 3.17
CA MET A 40 -16.45 14.25 3.59
C MET A 40 -16.61 13.05 4.52
N ILE A 41 -17.55 13.09 5.47
CA ILE A 41 -17.84 11.97 6.36
C ILE A 41 -18.40 10.77 5.58
N GLY A 42 -19.29 11.02 4.62
CA GLY A 42 -19.82 9.96 3.74
C GLY A 42 -18.73 9.29 2.91
N ILE A 43 -17.82 10.09 2.34
CA ILE A 43 -16.67 9.60 1.58
C ILE A 43 -15.70 8.80 2.47
N TYR A 44 -15.52 9.19 3.74
CA TYR A 44 -14.71 8.43 4.69
C TYR A 44 -15.28 7.03 4.98
N ILE A 45 -16.61 6.92 5.13
CA ILE A 45 -17.28 5.66 5.44
C ILE A 45 -17.30 4.71 4.22
N TYR A 46 -17.33 5.25 3.01
CA TYR A 46 -17.51 4.47 1.77
C TYR A 46 -16.45 3.35 1.56
N PRO A 47 -15.13 3.61 1.63
CA PRO A 47 -14.13 2.55 1.51
C PRO A 47 -14.18 1.50 2.63
N LEU A 48 -14.57 1.92 3.84
CA LEU A 48 -14.76 1.01 4.97
C LEU A 48 -15.93 0.05 4.71
N ALA A 49 -17.04 0.54 4.14
CA ALA A 49 -18.19 -0.29 3.76
C ALA A 49 -17.81 -1.33 2.69
N ILE A 50 -17.03 -0.93 1.66
CA ILE A 50 -16.52 -1.85 0.64
C ILE A 50 -15.65 -2.94 1.28
N PHE A 51 -14.72 -2.55 2.17
CA PHE A 51 -13.84 -3.50 2.85
C PHE A 51 -14.63 -4.50 3.71
N LEU A 52 -15.63 -4.04 4.47
CA LEU A 52 -16.54 -4.90 5.24
C LEU A 52 -17.29 -5.88 4.32
N CYS A 53 -17.81 -5.41 3.19
CA CYS A 53 -18.48 -6.25 2.20
C CYS A 53 -17.54 -7.34 1.64
N HIS A 54 -16.31 -6.98 1.28
CA HIS A 54 -15.29 -7.95 0.83
C HIS A 54 -14.93 -8.98 1.91
N LYS A 55 -14.88 -8.56 3.18
CA LYS A 55 -14.63 -9.43 4.33
C LYS A 55 -15.77 -10.43 4.51
N ILE A 56 -17.02 -9.98 4.50
CA ILE A 56 -18.22 -10.83 4.67
C ILE A 56 -18.33 -11.84 3.52
N LEU A 57 -18.14 -11.39 2.28
CA LEU A 57 -18.20 -12.22 1.08
C LEU A 57 -16.94 -13.08 0.84
N LYS A 58 -15.95 -13.04 1.76
CA LYS A 58 -14.66 -13.76 1.65
C LYS A 58 -13.94 -13.57 0.31
N LYS A 59 -14.11 -12.41 -0.32
CA LYS A 59 -13.59 -12.08 -1.67
C LYS A 59 -12.11 -11.67 -1.62
N LYS A 60 -11.20 -12.64 -1.46
CA LYS A 60 -9.75 -12.41 -1.24
C LYS A 60 -8.91 -12.12 -2.51
N SER A 61 -9.53 -12.02 -3.67
CA SER A 61 -8.83 -11.80 -4.96
C SER A 61 -8.14 -10.43 -5.07
N GLN A 62 -7.00 -10.40 -5.78
CA GLN A 62 -6.27 -9.19 -6.18
C GLN A 62 -7.13 -8.17 -6.92
N LYS A 63 -8.08 -8.61 -7.76
CA LYS A 63 -9.00 -7.71 -8.48
C LYS A 63 -9.81 -6.84 -7.51
N ASN A 64 -10.23 -7.42 -6.39
CA ASN A 64 -11.01 -6.73 -5.36
C ASN A 64 -10.13 -5.79 -4.51
N TYR A 65 -8.84 -6.10 -4.34
CA TYR A 65 -7.89 -5.18 -3.74
C TYR A 65 -7.64 -3.97 -4.64
N ILE A 66 -7.37 -4.18 -5.92
CA ILE A 66 -7.15 -3.10 -6.90
C ILE A 66 -8.39 -2.19 -6.94
N PHE A 67 -9.59 -2.78 -6.94
CA PHE A 67 -10.83 -2.02 -6.85
C PHE A 67 -10.90 -1.18 -5.57
N LEU A 68 -10.71 -1.78 -4.40
CA LEU A 68 -10.71 -1.06 -3.12
C LEU A 68 -9.64 0.05 -3.08
N ALA A 69 -8.44 -0.23 -3.57
CA ALA A 69 -7.33 0.71 -3.61
C ALA A 69 -7.64 1.91 -4.51
N ASN A 70 -8.21 1.68 -5.69
CA ASN A 70 -8.62 2.74 -6.60
C ASN A 70 -9.74 3.60 -5.98
N GLN A 71 -10.75 2.98 -5.39
CA GLN A 71 -11.86 3.69 -4.72
C GLN A 71 -11.36 4.50 -3.51
N THR A 72 -10.44 3.95 -2.73
CA THR A 72 -9.89 4.64 -1.55
C THR A 72 -8.99 5.80 -1.95
N LYS A 73 -8.15 5.63 -2.98
CA LYS A 73 -7.30 6.72 -3.51
C LYS A 73 -8.14 7.84 -4.14
N LEU A 74 -9.19 7.48 -4.87
CA LEU A 74 -10.13 8.44 -5.42
C LEU A 74 -10.86 9.20 -4.30
N SER A 75 -11.35 8.49 -3.29
CA SER A 75 -11.98 9.09 -2.09
C SER A 75 -11.03 10.06 -1.38
N ALA A 76 -9.77 9.66 -1.19
CA ALA A 76 -8.73 10.49 -0.59
C ALA A 76 -8.46 11.77 -1.43
N SER A 77 -8.37 11.64 -2.75
CA SER A 77 -8.20 12.77 -3.66
C SER A 77 -9.40 13.73 -3.62
N VAL A 78 -10.62 13.21 -3.72
CA VAL A 78 -11.85 14.02 -3.71
C VAL A 78 -12.00 14.76 -2.38
N THR A 79 -11.64 14.12 -1.26
CA THR A 79 -11.72 14.75 0.06
C THR A 79 -10.76 15.92 0.21
N VAL A 80 -9.54 15.83 -0.34
CA VAL A 80 -8.62 16.97 -0.39
C VAL A 80 -9.18 18.08 -1.29
N SER A 81 -9.71 17.74 -2.47
CA SER A 81 -10.31 18.72 -3.37
C SER A 81 -11.51 19.44 -2.74
N LEU A 82 -12.38 18.73 -2.02
CA LEU A 82 -13.48 19.35 -1.26
C LEU A 82 -12.97 20.28 -0.16
N GLY A 83 -11.87 19.95 0.50
CA GLY A 83 -11.22 20.83 1.47
C GLY A 83 -10.71 22.11 0.83
N LEU A 84 -10.10 22.02 -0.35
CA LEU A 84 -9.66 23.18 -1.12
C LEU A 84 -10.82 24.04 -1.64
N VAL A 85 -11.94 23.42 -2.02
CA VAL A 85 -13.18 24.15 -2.38
C VAL A 85 -13.70 24.91 -1.16
N GLY A 86 -13.69 24.30 0.03
CA GLY A 86 -14.01 24.97 1.28
C GLY A 86 -13.11 26.19 1.53
N THR A 87 -11.80 26.04 1.33
CA THR A 87 -10.86 27.17 1.41
C THR A 87 -11.25 28.31 0.46
N PHE A 88 -11.58 27.98 -0.79
CA PHE A 88 -11.94 28.98 -1.79
C PHE A 88 -13.23 29.73 -1.43
N ILE A 89 -14.25 29.02 -0.94
CA ILE A 89 -15.51 29.62 -0.48
C ILE A 89 -15.25 30.55 0.71
N GLY A 90 -14.47 30.11 1.70
CA GLY A 90 -14.17 30.93 2.88
C GLY A 90 -13.34 32.17 2.56
N LEU A 91 -12.33 32.05 1.68
CA LEU A 91 -11.56 33.21 1.22
C LEU A 91 -12.41 34.21 0.43
N THR A 92 -13.35 33.71 -0.38
CA THR A 92 -14.28 34.58 -1.12
C THR A 92 -15.20 35.32 -0.14
N GLY A 93 -15.77 34.63 0.86
CA GLY A 93 -16.58 35.25 1.92
C GLY A 93 -15.82 36.30 2.72
N MET A 94 -14.54 36.05 3.01
CA MET A 94 -13.65 37.02 3.66
C MET A 94 -13.49 38.30 2.82
N ILE A 95 -13.20 38.17 1.52
CA ILE A 95 -13.06 39.31 0.60
C ILE A 95 -14.37 40.09 0.51
N THR A 96 -15.51 39.40 0.40
CA THR A 96 -16.84 40.02 0.37
C THR A 96 -17.17 40.79 1.65
N ALA A 97 -16.83 40.23 2.83
CA ALA A 97 -17.04 40.89 4.12
C ALA A 97 -16.20 42.17 4.23
N ILE A 98 -14.93 42.13 3.81
CA ILE A 98 -14.04 43.30 3.81
C ILE A 98 -14.51 44.35 2.80
N SER A 99 -14.92 43.95 1.59
CA SER A 99 -15.42 44.89 0.59
C SER A 99 -16.71 45.59 1.03
N ALA A 100 -17.58 44.87 1.76
CA ALA A 100 -18.80 45.46 2.32
C ALA A 100 -18.50 46.55 3.36
N SER A 101 -17.42 46.41 4.15
CA SER A 101 -16.97 47.46 5.07
C SER A 101 -16.46 48.70 4.37
N LEU A 102 -15.81 48.55 3.22
CA LEU A 102 -15.20 49.65 2.46
C LEU A 102 -16.22 50.45 1.64
N ALA A 103 -17.36 49.82 1.30
CA ALA A 103 -18.42 50.42 0.51
C ALA A 103 -19.49 51.19 1.33
N GLY A 104 -19.38 51.23 2.67
CA GLY A 104 -20.38 51.86 3.53
C GLY A 104 -20.31 53.40 3.58
N GLU A 105 -21.42 54.07 3.23
CA GLU A 105 -21.66 55.49 3.52
C GLU A 105 -22.30 55.65 4.91
N GLY A 106 -21.81 56.59 5.73
CA GLY A 106 -22.30 56.81 7.10
C GLY A 106 -21.34 57.66 7.96
N ASP A 107 -21.81 58.07 9.14
CA ASP A 107 -21.01 58.79 10.15
C ASP A 107 -19.90 57.88 10.72
N VAL A 108 -18.87 58.45 11.36
CA VAL A 108 -17.67 57.74 11.82
C VAL A 108 -18.02 56.56 12.75
N ALA A 109 -19.07 56.70 13.57
CA ALA A 109 -19.55 55.64 14.46
C ALA A 109 -20.20 54.47 13.69
N GLU A 110 -20.97 54.74 12.64
CA GLU A 110 -21.57 53.71 11.77
C GLU A 110 -20.50 52.97 10.98
N LYS A 111 -19.50 53.69 10.46
CA LYS A 111 -18.35 53.09 9.78
C LYS A 111 -17.54 52.17 10.70
N MET A 112 -17.36 52.57 11.97
CA MET A 112 -16.64 51.76 12.94
C MET A 112 -17.41 50.48 13.31
N ASN A 113 -18.73 50.57 13.50
CA ASN A 113 -19.57 49.38 13.73
C ASN A 113 -19.62 48.44 12.51
N ALA A 114 -19.75 48.99 11.30
CA ALA A 114 -19.70 48.22 10.05
C ALA A 114 -18.35 47.51 9.89
N MET A 115 -17.25 48.19 10.22
CA MET A 115 -15.90 47.62 10.17
C MET A 115 -15.71 46.48 11.17
N ILE A 116 -16.14 46.65 12.42
CA ILE A 116 -16.06 45.59 13.44
C ILE A 116 -16.88 44.37 13.01
N SER A 117 -18.09 44.57 12.48
CA SER A 117 -18.95 43.51 11.97
C SER A 117 -18.30 42.76 10.79
N SER A 118 -17.74 43.50 9.84
CA SER A 118 -17.05 42.93 8.68
C SER A 118 -15.79 42.15 9.06
N ILE A 119 -15.02 42.62 10.05
CA ILE A 119 -13.86 41.88 10.56
C ILE A 119 -14.31 40.58 11.21
N SER A 120 -15.38 40.61 12.03
CA SER A 120 -15.93 39.39 12.64
C SER A 120 -16.36 38.37 11.57
N MET A 121 -17.10 38.82 10.56
CA MET A 121 -17.53 37.95 9.45
C MET A 121 -16.35 37.43 8.61
N ALA A 122 -15.33 38.25 8.40
CA ALA A 122 -14.10 37.86 7.71
C ALA A 122 -13.34 36.78 8.49
N LEU A 123 -13.26 36.91 9.83
CA LEU A 123 -12.63 35.92 10.70
C LEU A 123 -13.40 34.59 10.71
N ASP A 124 -14.73 34.63 10.72
CA ASP A 124 -15.56 33.42 10.61
C ASP A 124 -15.35 32.71 9.26
N SER A 125 -15.29 33.49 8.18
CA SER A 125 -15.03 32.98 6.82
C SER A 125 -13.61 32.42 6.66
N MET A 126 -12.63 33.02 7.35
CA MET A 126 -11.26 32.51 7.43
C MET A 126 -11.22 31.19 8.23
N SER A 127 -11.92 31.12 9.36
CA SER A 127 -12.04 29.89 10.16
C SER A 127 -12.66 28.76 9.34
N PHE A 128 -13.73 29.04 8.59
CA PHE A 128 -14.34 28.10 7.63
C PHE A 128 -13.31 27.54 6.66
N ALA A 129 -12.51 28.41 6.04
CA ALA A 129 -11.50 28.01 5.06
C ALA A 129 -10.43 27.09 5.65
N PHE A 130 -9.87 27.44 6.81
CA PHE A 130 -8.83 26.63 7.44
C PHE A 130 -9.34 25.29 7.96
N LEU A 131 -10.50 25.29 8.63
CA LEU A 131 -11.03 24.08 9.27
C LEU A 131 -11.44 23.04 8.22
N THR A 132 -12.08 23.47 7.12
CA THR A 132 -12.46 22.57 6.02
C THR A 132 -11.25 21.97 5.30
N SER A 133 -10.18 22.75 5.12
CA SER A 133 -8.91 22.28 4.55
C SER A 133 -8.23 21.24 5.44
N ILE A 134 -8.10 21.52 6.73
CA ILE A 134 -7.48 20.61 7.71
C ILE A 134 -8.27 19.30 7.78
N LEU A 135 -9.60 19.37 7.81
CA LEU A 135 -10.47 18.20 7.81
C LEU A 135 -10.26 17.36 6.55
N GLY A 136 -10.23 17.99 5.37
CA GLY A 136 -10.04 17.31 4.09
C GLY A 136 -8.70 16.56 4.00
N VAL A 137 -7.61 17.21 4.41
CA VAL A 137 -6.28 16.58 4.44
C VAL A 137 -6.23 15.45 5.47
N SER A 138 -6.78 15.66 6.66
CA SER A 138 -6.75 14.67 7.75
C SER A 138 -7.48 13.38 7.36
N ILE A 139 -8.68 13.50 6.78
CA ILE A 139 -9.46 12.34 6.31
C ILE A 139 -8.71 11.61 5.19
N SER A 140 -8.09 12.34 4.27
CA SER A 140 -7.31 11.75 3.18
C SER A 140 -6.12 10.93 3.68
N VAL A 141 -5.36 11.46 4.64
CA VAL A 141 -4.24 10.73 5.26
C VAL A 141 -4.74 9.48 5.98
N LEU A 142 -5.82 9.58 6.76
CA LEU A 142 -6.42 8.44 7.45
C LEU A 142 -6.86 7.33 6.48
N LEU A 143 -7.45 7.70 5.33
CA LEU A 143 -7.85 6.77 4.29
C LEU A 143 -6.64 6.02 3.69
N LEU A 144 -5.58 6.74 3.34
CA LEU A 144 -4.39 6.17 2.70
C LEU A 144 -3.58 5.29 3.66
N VAL A 145 -3.42 5.71 4.91
CA VAL A 145 -2.76 4.90 5.95
C VAL A 145 -3.56 3.62 6.19
N SER A 146 -4.88 3.72 6.28
CA SER A 146 -5.75 2.54 6.45
C SER A 146 -5.67 1.58 5.26
N LEU A 147 -5.58 2.10 4.03
CA LEU A 147 -5.42 1.31 2.82
C LEU A 147 -4.13 0.47 2.84
N ASN A 148 -3.03 1.04 3.33
CA ASN A 148 -1.76 0.33 3.46
C ASN A 148 -1.92 -0.94 4.31
N PHE A 149 -2.65 -0.85 5.42
CA PHE A 149 -2.93 -2.01 6.26
C PHE A 149 -3.94 -2.99 5.64
N PHE A 150 -4.90 -2.51 4.85
CA PHE A 150 -5.85 -3.37 4.15
C PHE A 150 -5.19 -4.24 3.07
N GLN A 151 -4.07 -3.81 2.49
CA GLN A 151 -3.28 -4.63 1.55
C GLN A 151 -3.00 -6.03 2.12
N PHE A 152 -2.62 -6.12 3.39
CA PHE A 152 -2.31 -7.39 4.06
C PHE A 152 -3.46 -8.40 4.14
N PHE A 153 -4.72 -7.99 3.92
CA PHE A 153 -5.85 -8.92 3.81
C PHE A 153 -5.79 -9.73 2.51
N TYR A 154 -5.31 -9.12 1.43
CA TYR A 154 -5.30 -9.67 0.08
C TYR A 154 -3.95 -10.30 -0.31
N ILE A 155 -2.89 -10.13 0.51
CA ILE A 155 -1.56 -10.72 0.28
C ILE A 155 -1.56 -12.26 0.33
N LYS A 156 -2.56 -12.92 0.95
CA LYS A 156 -2.60 -14.40 1.01
C LYS A 156 -2.70 -15.06 -0.38
N ASP A 157 -3.08 -14.31 -1.42
CA ASP A 157 -3.04 -14.74 -2.83
C ASP A 157 -1.77 -14.27 -3.58
N GLN A 158 -0.96 -13.36 -3.03
CA GLN A 158 0.31 -12.94 -3.67
C GLN A 158 1.36 -14.05 -3.63
N SER A 159 1.39 -14.88 -2.59
CA SER A 159 2.30 -16.03 -2.55
C SER A 159 1.98 -17.11 -3.60
N LYS A 160 0.85 -16.99 -4.32
CA LYS A 160 0.52 -17.84 -5.47
C LYS A 160 0.70 -17.13 -6.82
N HIS A 161 0.72 -15.81 -6.85
CA HIS A 161 0.81 -15.02 -8.09
C HIS A 161 2.17 -14.33 -8.32
N SER A 162 3.13 -14.49 -7.41
CA SER A 162 4.52 -14.02 -7.61
C SER A 162 5.45 -15.07 -8.20
N GLN A 163 4.98 -16.30 -8.43
CA GLN A 163 5.61 -17.16 -9.42
C GLN A 163 4.98 -16.81 -10.77
N PRO A 164 5.76 -16.47 -11.82
CA PRO A 164 5.25 -16.50 -13.18
C PRO A 164 4.51 -17.82 -13.35
N ASN A 165 3.28 -17.82 -13.87
CA ASN A 165 2.56 -19.05 -14.09
C ASN A 165 3.27 -19.79 -15.23
N PHE A 166 4.28 -20.61 -14.89
CA PHE A 166 5.21 -21.22 -15.85
C PHE A 166 4.51 -22.22 -16.77
N GLU A 167 3.35 -22.71 -16.35
CA GLU A 167 2.45 -23.49 -17.18
C GLU A 167 1.88 -22.63 -18.31
N GLU A 168 1.44 -21.41 -18.04
CA GLU A 168 1.04 -20.44 -19.08
C GLU A 168 2.21 -20.07 -20.00
N LEU A 169 3.43 -19.90 -19.48
CA LEU A 169 4.61 -19.59 -20.32
C LEU A 169 4.97 -20.76 -21.26
N ASN A 170 4.87 -21.99 -20.76
CA ASN A 170 5.12 -23.20 -21.54
C ASN A 170 4.02 -23.44 -22.57
N ASP A 171 2.77 -23.16 -22.22
CA ASP A 171 1.64 -23.24 -23.13
C ASP A 171 1.73 -22.17 -24.22
N ILE A 172 2.08 -20.93 -23.86
CA ILE A 172 2.38 -19.86 -24.82
C ILE A 172 3.48 -20.31 -25.78
N HIS A 173 4.60 -20.85 -25.27
CA HIS A 173 5.69 -21.36 -26.11
C HIS A 173 5.23 -22.44 -27.10
N LYS A 174 4.43 -23.42 -26.64
CA LYS A 174 3.84 -24.46 -27.51
C LYS A 174 2.92 -23.87 -28.58
N THR A 175 2.01 -22.95 -28.21
CA THR A 175 1.13 -22.30 -29.19
C THR A 175 1.92 -21.49 -30.22
N LEU A 176 2.92 -20.73 -29.78
CA LEU A 176 3.76 -19.90 -30.66
C LEU A 176 4.55 -20.77 -31.66
N PHE A 177 5.07 -21.90 -31.21
CA PHE A 177 5.76 -22.88 -32.05
C PHE A 177 4.81 -23.53 -33.08
N SER A 178 3.59 -23.89 -32.66
CA SER A 178 2.57 -24.44 -33.57
C SER A 178 2.13 -23.42 -34.63
N LEU A 179 1.96 -22.15 -34.24
CA LEU A 179 1.61 -21.05 -35.16
C LEU A 179 2.74 -20.78 -36.15
N GLN A 180 4.01 -20.83 -35.71
CA GLN A 180 5.15 -20.71 -36.63
C GLN A 180 5.14 -21.84 -37.67
N ALA A 181 4.91 -23.08 -37.25
CA ALA A 181 4.89 -24.24 -38.15
C ALA A 181 3.76 -24.10 -39.20
N VAL A 182 2.58 -23.66 -38.78
CA VAL A 182 1.46 -23.36 -39.69
C VAL A 182 1.81 -22.22 -40.63
N ASN A 183 2.39 -21.12 -40.13
CA ASN A 183 2.75 -19.96 -40.91
C ASN A 183 3.80 -20.27 -42.00
N VAL A 184 4.82 -21.07 -41.66
CA VAL A 184 5.83 -21.57 -42.61
C VAL A 184 5.18 -22.49 -43.65
N GLY A 185 4.27 -23.37 -43.24
CA GLY A 185 3.54 -24.25 -44.15
C GLY A 185 2.64 -23.49 -45.13
N ILE A 186 1.97 -22.41 -44.68
CA ILE A 186 1.19 -21.52 -45.54
C ILE A 186 2.12 -20.77 -46.50
N ALA A 187 3.21 -20.19 -46.01
CA ALA A 187 4.16 -19.48 -46.84
C ALA A 187 4.74 -20.37 -47.95
N GLN A 188 5.13 -21.61 -47.63
CA GLN A 188 5.62 -22.58 -48.63
C GLN A 188 4.57 -22.92 -49.69
N LYS A 189 3.31 -23.14 -49.28
CA LYS A 189 2.21 -23.40 -50.22
C LYS A 189 1.92 -22.21 -51.13
N PHE A 190 1.96 -20.98 -50.62
CA PHE A 190 1.75 -19.79 -51.43
C PHE A 190 2.92 -19.53 -52.40
N VAL A 191 4.16 -19.78 -51.97
CA VAL A 191 5.33 -19.73 -52.86
C VAL A 191 5.20 -20.75 -54.00
N SER A 192 4.63 -21.94 -53.75
CA SER A 192 4.40 -22.95 -54.80
C SER A 192 3.20 -22.68 -55.73
N VAL A 193 2.33 -21.72 -55.42
CA VAL A 193 1.11 -21.39 -56.19
C VAL A 193 1.26 -20.09 -57.00
N SER A 194 2.35 -19.34 -56.80
CA SER A 194 2.50 -17.95 -57.25
C SER A 194 3.37 -17.79 -58.50
N GLU A 195 3.07 -18.45 -59.60
CA GLU A 195 3.77 -18.12 -60.87
C GLU A 195 3.27 -16.82 -61.53
N ASP A 196 2.10 -16.24 -61.19
CA ASP A 196 1.64 -14.99 -61.84
C ASP A 196 0.57 -14.19 -61.04
N ASN A 197 0.79 -13.88 -59.75
CA ASN A 197 -0.15 -13.01 -59.02
C ASN A 197 0.54 -12.10 -57.98
N GLN A 198 0.46 -10.78 -58.18
CA GLN A 198 1.05 -9.74 -57.31
C GLN A 198 0.58 -9.86 -55.84
N LEU A 199 -0.68 -10.25 -55.63
CA LEU A 199 -1.24 -10.45 -54.29
C LEU A 199 -0.61 -11.64 -53.56
N ALA A 200 -0.26 -12.71 -54.28
CA ALA A 200 0.36 -13.89 -53.67
C ALA A 200 1.80 -13.60 -53.23
N THR A 201 2.50 -12.71 -53.93
CA THR A 201 3.85 -12.26 -53.58
C THR A 201 3.84 -11.35 -52.34
N GLU A 202 2.85 -10.46 -52.23
CA GLU A 202 2.66 -9.58 -51.06
C GLU A 202 2.27 -10.38 -49.80
N ILE A 203 1.37 -11.36 -49.93
CA ILE A 203 1.03 -12.30 -48.84
C ILE A 203 2.25 -13.13 -48.43
N SER A 204 3.05 -13.63 -49.37
CA SER A 204 4.29 -14.36 -49.05
C SER A 204 5.28 -13.49 -48.25
N ASN A 205 5.43 -12.22 -48.60
CA ASN A 205 6.35 -11.31 -47.90
C ASN A 205 5.89 -11.00 -46.48
N THR A 206 4.60 -10.72 -46.28
CA THR A 206 4.03 -10.50 -44.93
C THR A 206 4.14 -11.75 -44.05
N LEU A 207 3.91 -12.95 -44.60
CA LEU A 207 4.11 -14.20 -43.86
C LEU A 207 5.58 -14.45 -43.48
N LYS A 208 6.54 -14.08 -44.35
CA LYS A 208 7.98 -14.15 -44.03
C LYS A 208 8.35 -13.19 -42.90
N GLU A 209 7.82 -11.98 -42.92
CA GLU A 209 8.04 -10.99 -41.86
C GLU A 209 7.46 -11.45 -40.52
N LEU A 210 6.23 -11.99 -40.54
CA LEU A 210 5.60 -12.60 -39.36
C LEU A 210 6.43 -13.76 -38.80
N THR A 211 7.03 -14.58 -39.66
CA THR A 211 7.94 -15.67 -39.26
C THR A 211 9.19 -15.14 -38.57
N LYS A 212 9.76 -14.03 -39.07
CA LYS A 212 10.94 -13.38 -38.46
C LYS A 212 10.62 -12.85 -37.06
N ILE A 213 9.48 -12.18 -36.89
CA ILE A 213 9.01 -11.67 -35.58
C ILE A 213 8.77 -12.83 -34.61
N THR A 214 8.10 -13.89 -35.08
CA THR A 214 7.80 -15.09 -34.27
C THR A 214 9.08 -15.78 -33.79
N THR A 215 10.10 -15.87 -34.66
CA THR A 215 11.41 -16.46 -34.32
C THR A 215 12.16 -15.62 -33.29
N ALA A 216 12.14 -14.30 -33.42
CA ALA A 216 12.75 -13.39 -32.45
C ALA A 216 12.10 -13.54 -31.05
N ASN A 217 10.77 -13.57 -31.00
CA ASN A 217 10.03 -13.74 -29.75
C ASN A 217 10.30 -15.10 -29.09
N LEU A 218 10.41 -16.20 -29.86
CA LEU A 218 10.81 -17.50 -29.34
C LEU A 218 12.21 -17.47 -28.72
N GLN A 219 13.16 -16.77 -29.36
CA GLN A 219 14.51 -16.66 -28.83
C GLN A 219 14.56 -15.88 -27.53
N THR A 220 13.76 -14.82 -27.40
CA THR A 220 13.58 -14.10 -26.13
C THR A 220 12.97 -14.98 -25.03
N LEU A 221 12.00 -15.84 -25.38
CA LEU A 221 11.41 -16.78 -24.41
C LEU A 221 12.43 -17.84 -23.93
N VAL A 222 13.31 -18.31 -24.81
CA VAL A 222 14.39 -19.25 -24.46
C VAL A 222 15.38 -18.61 -23.50
N THR A 223 15.84 -17.39 -23.77
CA THR A 223 16.77 -16.69 -22.87
C THR A 223 16.16 -16.37 -21.50
N MET A 224 14.86 -16.06 -21.46
CA MET A 224 14.13 -15.91 -20.20
C MET A 224 14.09 -17.22 -19.39
N LYS A 225 13.92 -18.37 -20.06
CA LYS A 225 13.92 -19.69 -19.42
C LYS A 225 15.30 -20.07 -18.89
N ASP A 226 16.37 -19.75 -19.61
CA ASP A 226 17.74 -20.03 -19.17
C ASP A 226 18.14 -19.16 -17.97
N ALA A 227 17.80 -17.87 -18.01
CA ALA A 227 18.02 -16.96 -16.87
C ALA A 227 17.28 -17.41 -15.61
N GLN A 228 16.11 -18.02 -15.77
CA GLN A 228 15.35 -18.60 -14.67
C GLN A 228 16.03 -19.84 -14.06
N ASN A 229 16.54 -20.74 -14.90
CA ASN A 229 17.29 -21.91 -14.41
C ASN A 229 18.53 -21.49 -13.62
N ASP A 230 19.25 -20.47 -14.08
CA ASP A 230 20.38 -19.88 -13.36
C ASP A 230 19.97 -19.29 -11.99
N TRP A 231 18.83 -18.59 -11.94
CA TRP A 231 18.30 -18.05 -10.68
C TRP A 231 17.95 -19.14 -9.66
N TYR A 232 17.30 -20.23 -10.09
CA TYR A 232 16.99 -21.35 -9.20
C TYR A 232 18.24 -22.01 -8.62
N ILE A 233 19.26 -22.23 -9.47
CA ILE A 233 20.54 -22.80 -9.03
C ILE A 233 21.21 -21.90 -7.98
N LYS A 234 21.22 -20.58 -8.20
CA LYS A 234 21.76 -19.60 -7.24
C LYS A 234 20.98 -19.56 -5.94
N TYR A 235 19.65 -19.62 -6.00
CA TYR A 235 18.80 -19.64 -4.81
C TYR A 235 19.05 -20.88 -3.94
N ASP A 236 19.12 -22.07 -4.57
CA ASP A 236 19.41 -23.31 -3.85
C ASP A 236 20.81 -23.30 -3.22
N MET A 237 21.80 -22.72 -3.92
CA MET A 237 23.15 -22.51 -3.38
C MET A 237 23.14 -21.62 -2.13
N HIS A 238 22.43 -20.48 -2.17
CA HIS A 238 22.31 -19.58 -1.02
C HIS A 238 21.61 -20.23 0.16
N LEU A 239 20.55 -21.01 -0.06
CA LEU A 239 19.85 -21.72 1.00
C LEU A 239 20.76 -22.77 1.66
N LEU A 240 21.62 -23.43 0.89
CA LEU A 240 22.58 -24.40 1.38
C LEU A 240 23.69 -23.73 2.20
N GLU A 241 24.18 -22.57 1.75
CA GLU A 241 25.16 -21.75 2.48
C GLU A 241 24.59 -21.24 3.81
N GLU A 242 23.35 -20.76 3.83
CA GLU A 242 22.67 -20.32 5.06
C GLU A 242 22.53 -21.48 6.06
N LYS A 243 22.12 -22.67 5.59
CA LYS A 243 22.06 -23.87 6.45
C LYS A 243 23.42 -24.22 7.04
N LYS A 244 24.50 -24.16 6.25
CA LYS A 244 25.85 -24.42 6.72
C LYS A 244 26.31 -23.41 7.78
N SER A 245 26.01 -22.12 7.57
CA SER A 245 26.31 -21.05 8.53
C SER A 245 25.58 -21.26 9.86
N ARG A 246 24.29 -21.64 9.81
CA ARG A 246 23.51 -21.96 11.02
C ARG A 246 24.08 -23.15 11.80
N LEU A 247 24.52 -24.21 11.11
CA LEU A 247 25.17 -25.35 11.75
C LEU A 247 26.46 -24.96 12.46
N LEU A 248 27.33 -24.16 11.81
CA LEU A 248 28.57 -23.69 12.41
C LEU A 248 28.31 -22.81 13.66
N ASN A 249 27.32 -21.92 13.59
CA ASN A 249 26.95 -21.10 14.74
C ASN A 249 26.39 -21.94 15.90
N ASN A 250 25.60 -22.97 15.60
CA ASN A 250 25.09 -23.88 16.63
C ASN A 250 26.23 -24.66 17.31
N GLU A 251 27.22 -25.16 16.56
CA GLU A 251 28.41 -25.81 17.15
C GLU A 251 29.19 -24.86 18.07
N LYS A 252 29.29 -23.57 17.71
CA LYS A 252 29.94 -22.57 18.55
C LYS A 252 29.16 -22.34 19.85
N ILE A 253 27.85 -22.20 19.76
CA ILE A 253 26.97 -22.04 20.93
C ILE A 253 27.06 -23.25 21.85
N GLU A 254 27.11 -24.47 21.30
CA GLU A 254 27.28 -25.69 22.11
C GLU A 254 28.60 -25.71 22.90
N LYS A 255 29.70 -25.23 22.29
CA LYS A 255 30.99 -25.09 23.00
C LYS A 255 30.91 -24.08 24.15
N GLU A 256 30.31 -22.91 23.91
CA GLU A 256 30.14 -21.89 24.95
C GLU A 256 29.24 -22.39 26.10
N ILE A 257 28.17 -23.13 25.79
CA ILE A 257 27.31 -23.77 26.81
C ILE A 257 28.11 -24.77 27.66
N LEU A 258 28.99 -25.55 27.03
CA LEU A 258 29.83 -26.52 27.74
C LEU A 258 30.81 -25.83 28.71
N GLU A 259 31.44 -24.73 28.29
CA GLU A 259 32.32 -23.92 29.13
C GLU A 259 31.59 -23.30 30.32
N VAL A 260 30.38 -22.76 30.10
CA VAL A 260 29.53 -22.22 31.17
C VAL A 260 29.15 -23.34 32.15
N LYS A 261 28.78 -24.53 31.65
CA LYS A 261 28.42 -25.68 32.50
C LYS A 261 29.60 -26.12 33.38
N ASN A 262 30.80 -26.18 32.82
CA ASN A 262 32.02 -26.51 33.57
C ASN A 262 32.31 -25.46 34.65
N SER A 263 32.15 -24.17 34.33
CA SER A 263 32.32 -23.07 35.29
C SER A 263 31.31 -23.14 36.44
N ILE A 264 30.04 -23.45 36.15
CA ILE A 264 29.01 -23.65 37.18
C ILE A 264 29.36 -24.83 38.10
N GLN A 265 29.85 -25.95 37.54
CA GLN A 265 30.29 -27.08 38.35
C GLN A 265 31.46 -26.73 39.27
N TRP A 266 32.43 -25.96 38.77
CA TRP A 266 33.56 -25.48 39.56
C TRP A 266 33.11 -24.55 40.70
N ILE A 267 32.21 -23.60 40.44
CA ILE A 267 31.65 -22.73 41.49
C ILE A 267 30.93 -23.57 42.56
N LYS A 268 30.13 -24.55 42.13
CA LYS A 268 29.39 -25.43 43.05
C LYS A 268 30.33 -26.25 43.93
N SER A 269 31.44 -26.76 43.40
CA SER A 269 32.43 -27.52 44.17
C SER A 269 33.14 -26.62 45.19
N LYS A 270 33.53 -25.40 44.80
CA LYS A 270 34.14 -24.41 45.71
C LYS A 270 33.19 -23.96 46.81
N ALA A 271 31.91 -23.72 46.50
CA ALA A 271 30.91 -23.40 47.50
C ALA A 271 30.72 -24.53 48.53
N LEU A 272 30.75 -25.79 48.07
CA LEU A 272 30.70 -26.97 48.95
C LEU A 272 31.94 -27.07 49.85
N GLU A 273 33.13 -26.81 49.30
CA GLU A 273 34.39 -26.79 50.06
C GLU A 273 34.38 -25.70 51.14
N SER A 274 33.95 -24.48 50.80
CA SER A 274 33.80 -23.38 51.74
C SER A 274 32.77 -23.69 52.83
N LYS A 275 31.64 -24.31 52.48
CA LYS A 275 30.64 -24.76 53.45
C LYS A 275 31.21 -25.80 54.41
N LYS A 276 31.99 -26.77 53.92
CA LYS A 276 32.67 -27.76 54.79
C LYS A 276 33.65 -27.09 55.76
N LYS A 277 34.45 -26.13 55.28
CA LYS A 277 35.38 -25.36 56.13
C LYS A 277 34.66 -24.56 57.22
N LEU A 278 33.53 -23.93 56.88
CA LEU A 278 32.69 -23.22 57.85
C LEU A 278 32.12 -24.15 58.92
N ILE A 279 31.61 -25.31 58.52
CA ILE A 279 31.09 -26.31 59.47
C ILE A 279 32.21 -26.81 60.41
N SER A 280 33.41 -27.08 59.89
CA SER A 280 34.53 -27.49 60.74
C SER A 280 35.01 -26.40 61.70
N LEU A 281 34.86 -25.12 61.35
CA LEU A 281 35.19 -24.01 62.25
C LEU A 281 34.13 -23.82 63.35
N LEU A 282 32.87 -24.12 63.05
CA LEU A 282 31.76 -24.04 64.00
C LEU A 282 31.66 -25.27 64.94
N SER A 283 32.36 -26.37 64.64
CA SER A 283 32.36 -27.60 65.45
C SER A 283 33.57 -27.72 66.41
N VAL A 284 34.30 -26.63 66.65
CA VAL A 284 35.49 -26.58 67.53
C VAL A 284 35.18 -25.88 68.88
N GLU A 285 33.90 -25.65 69.17
CA GLU A 285 33.41 -25.41 70.55
C GLU A 285 33.01 -26.73 71.22
#